data_AF-A0A1F9L018-F1
#
_entry.id   AF-A0A1F9L018-F1
#
_cell.length_a   1.000
_cell.length_b   1.000
_cell.length_c   1.000
_cell.angle_alpha   90.00
_cell.angle_beta   90.00
_cell.angle_gamma   90.00
#
_symmetry.space_group_name_H-M   'P 1'
#
loop_
_entity.id
_entity.type
_entity.pdbx_description
1 polymer ?
#
loop_
_entity_poly.entity_id
_entity_poly.type
_entity_poly.pdbx_seq_one_letter_code
_entity_poly.pdbx_strand_id
1 'polypeptide(L)'
;MAIPARQIIVCQSFRVSGDKKGICHKQTEGFLQYIEEEVLDRGLDCLISATTCLKQCDSGPIMVIQPENWWFKGVDSEEAIDAILDGLEDGEPAADYLITA
;
A
#
# COMPACT_ATOMS: atom_id res chain seq x y z
N MET A 1 -7.15 4.23 -22.00
CA MET A 1 -6.70 4.25 -20.60
C MET A 1 -7.24 5.53 -19.98
N ALA A 2 -8.19 5.40 -19.06
CA ALA A 2 -8.67 6.54 -18.27
C ALA A 2 -7.62 6.91 -17.22
N ILE A 3 -7.71 8.12 -16.67
CA ILE A 3 -6.91 8.56 -15.53
C ILE A 3 -7.53 7.89 -14.29
N PRO A 4 -6.76 7.14 -13.48
CA PRO A 4 -7.31 6.45 -12.31
C PRO A 4 -7.76 7.45 -11.25
N ALA A 5 -8.87 7.18 -10.57
CA ALA A 5 -9.38 8.01 -9.48
C ALA A 5 -8.38 8.07 -8.30
N ARG A 6 -7.68 6.96 -8.02
CA ARG A 6 -6.76 6.85 -6.88
C ARG A 6 -5.45 6.16 -7.20
N GLN A 7 -4.45 6.40 -6.36
CA GLN A 7 -3.17 5.69 -6.42
C GLN A 7 -2.89 4.98 -5.10
N ILE A 8 -2.62 3.69 -5.18
CA ILE A 8 -2.14 2.87 -4.06
C ILE A 8 -0.63 2.75 -4.21
N ILE A 9 0.09 3.38 -3.29
CA ILE A 9 1.54 3.45 -3.29
C ILE A 9 2.07 2.44 -2.28
N VAL A 10 2.79 1.43 -2.76
CA VAL A 10 3.32 0.34 -1.93
C VAL A 10 4.83 0.48 -1.82
N CYS A 11 5.34 0.68 -0.61
CA CYS A 11 6.77 0.81 -0.38
C CYS A 11 7.45 -0.54 -0.59
N GLN A 12 8.34 -0.65 -1.58
CA GLN A 12 9.10 -1.88 -1.84
C GLN A 12 10.59 -1.72 -1.55
N SER A 13 10.95 -0.67 -0.79
CA SER A 13 12.33 -0.38 -0.38
C SER A 13 13.34 -0.39 -1.54
N PHE A 14 12.91 -0.02 -2.76
CA PHE A 14 13.81 0.08 -3.89
C PHE A 14 14.87 1.16 -3.62
N ARG A 15 16.11 0.87 -4.00
CA ARG A 15 17.23 1.82 -3.91
C ARG A 15 17.79 2.02 -5.32
N VAL A 16 18.20 3.25 -5.61
CA VAL A 16 18.70 3.65 -6.94
C VAL A 16 19.94 2.85 -7.35
N SER A 17 20.77 2.41 -6.40
CA SER A 17 22.11 1.87 -6.66
C SER A 17 22.37 0.48 -6.07
N GLY A 18 21.35 -0.34 -5.79
CA GLY A 18 21.60 -1.69 -5.28
C GLY A 18 20.36 -2.48 -4.87
N ASP A 19 20.61 -3.58 -4.17
CA ASP A 19 19.57 -4.54 -3.76
C ASP A 19 18.48 -3.91 -2.89
N LYS A 20 17.27 -4.44 -3.03
CA LYS A 20 16.12 -4.10 -2.19
C LYS A 20 16.46 -4.45 -0.73
N LYS A 21 16.40 -3.47 0.16
CA LYS A 21 16.73 -3.63 1.59
C LYS A 21 15.73 -2.89 2.46
N GLY A 22 15.16 -3.58 3.43
CA GLY A 22 14.26 -3.00 4.42
C GLY A 22 13.13 -3.95 4.76
N ILE A 23 12.36 -3.62 5.79
CA ILE A 23 11.23 -4.44 6.25
C ILE A 23 10.14 -4.54 5.17
N CYS A 24 9.83 -3.42 4.49
CA CYS A 24 8.75 -3.41 3.50
C CYS A 24 9.02 -4.37 2.34
N HIS A 25 10.26 -4.56 1.89
CA HIS A 25 10.52 -5.56 0.84
C HIS A 25 10.48 -7.00 1.37
N LYS A 26 10.99 -7.21 2.60
CA LYS A 26 11.19 -8.55 3.17
C LYS A 26 9.90 -9.23 3.61
N GLN A 27 8.85 -8.47 3.89
CA GLN A 27 7.60 -8.98 4.45
C GLN A 27 6.41 -8.93 3.49
N THR A 28 6.56 -8.34 2.31
CA THR A 28 5.45 -8.13 1.36
C THR A 28 5.68 -8.83 0.02
N GLU A 29 6.35 -9.98 0.03
CA GLU A 29 6.47 -10.79 -1.18
C GLU A 29 5.06 -11.21 -1.64
N GLY A 30 4.77 -11.10 -2.94
CA GLY A 30 3.43 -11.38 -3.49
C GLY A 30 2.39 -10.27 -3.30
N PHE A 31 2.56 -9.34 -2.37
CA PHE A 31 1.49 -8.37 -2.05
C PHE A 31 1.12 -7.44 -3.21
N LEU A 32 2.07 -7.08 -4.08
CA LEU A 32 1.73 -6.27 -5.27
C LEU A 32 0.73 -6.98 -6.18
N GLN A 33 0.92 -8.29 -6.39
CA GLN A 33 0.02 -9.09 -7.20
C GLN A 33 -1.33 -9.24 -6.50
N TYR A 34 -1.32 -9.55 -5.19
CA TYR A 34 -2.54 -9.68 -4.40
C TYR A 34 -3.38 -8.40 -4.42
N ILE A 35 -2.77 -7.23 -4.20
CA ILE A 35 -3.48 -5.93 -4.27
C ILE A 35 -4.04 -5.68 -5.67
N GLU A 36 -3.30 -6.05 -6.73
CA GLU A 36 -3.77 -5.88 -8.10
C GLU A 36 -5.00 -6.77 -8.40
N GLU A 37 -5.00 -8.02 -7.94
CA GLU A 37 -6.13 -8.94 -8.04
C GLU A 37 -7.34 -8.42 -7.25
N GLU A 38 -7.16 -8.02 -5.99
CA GLU A 38 -8.24 -7.49 -5.15
C GLU A 38 -8.85 -6.19 -5.70
N VAL A 39 -8.02 -5.26 -6.21
CA VAL A 39 -8.50 -4.03 -6.85
C VAL A 39 -9.38 -4.34 -8.06
N LEU A 40 -9.00 -5.35 -8.86
CA LEU A 40 -9.79 -5.77 -10.02
C LEU A 40 -11.09 -6.46 -9.61
N ASP A 41 -11.03 -7.39 -8.65
CA ASP A 41 -12.18 -8.17 -8.19
C ASP A 41 -13.23 -7.29 -7.50
N ARG A 42 -12.79 -6.25 -6.77
CA ARG A 42 -13.65 -5.24 -6.13
C ARG A 42 -14.12 -4.14 -7.10
N GLY A 43 -13.58 -4.08 -8.31
CA GLY A 43 -13.91 -3.05 -9.30
C GLY A 43 -13.44 -1.64 -8.93
N LEU A 44 -12.36 -1.53 -8.16
CA LEU A 44 -11.77 -0.28 -7.69
C LEU A 44 -10.98 0.43 -8.81
N ASP A 45 -11.21 1.73 -9.01
CA ASP A 45 -10.47 2.55 -9.97
C ASP A 45 -9.15 3.07 -9.38
N CYS A 46 -8.20 2.15 -9.22
CA CYS A 46 -6.91 2.42 -8.57
C CYS A 46 -5.72 2.04 -9.46
N LEU A 47 -4.69 2.87 -9.45
CA LEU A 47 -3.35 2.50 -9.94
C LEU A 47 -2.47 2.03 -8.80
N ILE A 48 -1.96 0.80 -8.89
CA ILE A 48 -0.94 0.30 -7.96
C ILE A 48 0.44 0.76 -8.41
N SER A 49 1.21 1.35 -7.49
CA SER A 49 2.56 1.85 -7.73
C SER A 49 3.55 1.33 -6.68
N ALA A 50 4.46 0.45 -7.11
CA ALA A 50 5.59 0.06 -6.28
C ALA A 50 6.65 1.17 -6.22
N THR A 51 7.12 1.52 -5.03
CA THR A 51 8.02 2.69 -4.83
C THR A 51 9.33 2.37 -4.12
N THR A 52 10.26 3.33 -4.23
CA THR A 52 11.46 3.39 -3.40
C THR A 52 11.08 3.65 -1.92
N CYS A 53 12.08 3.70 -1.05
CA CYS A 53 11.87 3.91 0.39
C CYS A 53 11.06 5.19 0.68
N LEU A 54 9.94 5.02 1.40
CA LEU A 54 9.11 6.12 1.92
C LEU A 54 9.58 6.68 3.28
N LYS A 55 10.75 6.24 3.77
CA LYS A 55 11.42 6.70 5.00
C LYS A 55 10.63 6.48 6.32
N GLN A 56 9.66 5.58 6.32
CA GLN A 56 8.86 5.19 7.50
C GLN A 56 9.14 3.75 7.95
N CYS A 57 10.40 3.34 7.96
CA CYS A 57 10.78 1.94 8.21
C CYS A 57 10.43 1.45 9.62
N ASP A 58 10.41 2.33 10.62
CA ASP A 58 10.12 1.98 12.03
C ASP A 58 8.68 1.53 12.24
N SER A 59 7.81 1.76 11.25
CA SER A 59 6.41 1.33 11.23
C SER A 59 6.08 0.49 9.98
N GLY A 60 7.09 0.07 9.22
CA GLY A 60 6.85 -0.67 7.98
C GLY A 60 6.31 -2.09 8.24
N PRO A 61 5.68 -2.74 7.24
CA PRO A 61 5.53 -2.27 5.85
C PRO A 61 4.56 -1.11 5.66
N ILE A 62 4.80 -0.30 4.62
CA ILE A 62 4.08 0.96 4.39
C ILE A 62 3.31 0.93 3.07
N MET A 63 2.03 1.31 3.16
CA MET A 63 1.14 1.57 2.02
C MET A 63 0.56 2.98 2.15
N VAL A 64 0.37 3.68 1.03
CA VAL A 64 -0.22 5.03 1.02
C VAL A 64 -1.30 5.11 -0.04
N ILE A 65 -2.42 5.76 0.28
CA ILE A 65 -3.49 6.05 -0.68
C ILE A 65 -3.54 7.55 -0.96
N GLN A 66 -3.59 7.92 -2.24
CA GLN A 66 -3.73 9.29 -2.72
C GLN A 66 -5.03 9.43 -3.55
N PRO A 67 -5.71 10.60 -3.49
CA PRO A 67 -5.28 11.88 -2.91
C PRO A 67 -5.57 12.07 -1.40
N GLU A 68 -6.18 11.09 -0.75
CA GLU A 68 -6.59 11.17 0.66
C GLU A 68 -5.40 11.33 1.63
N ASN A 69 -4.20 11.00 1.17
CA ASN A 69 -2.96 11.01 1.94
C ASN A 69 -3.07 10.16 3.20
N TRP A 70 -3.68 8.97 3.07
CA TRP A 70 -3.76 7.97 4.12
C TRP A 70 -2.49 7.13 4.12
N TRP A 71 -1.78 7.11 5.24
CA TRP A 71 -0.55 6.35 5.41
C TRP A 71 -0.82 5.19 6.34
N PHE A 72 -0.59 3.97 5.86
CA PHE A 72 -0.80 2.74 6.61
C PHE A 72 0.53 2.11 7.00
N LYS A 73 0.60 1.63 8.24
CA LYS A 73 1.72 0.92 8.85
C LYS A 73 1.33 -0.53 9.12
N GLY A 74 2.34 -1.39 9.29
CA GLY A 74 2.11 -2.79 9.65
C GLY A 74 1.30 -3.55 8.60
N VAL A 75 1.47 -3.21 7.32
CA VAL A 75 0.78 -3.90 6.22
C VAL A 75 1.57 -5.16 5.87
N ASP A 76 1.56 -6.14 6.77
CA ASP A 76 2.39 -7.35 6.74
C ASP A 76 1.59 -8.64 6.51
N SER A 77 0.30 -8.50 6.17
CA SER A 77 -0.66 -9.58 5.96
C SER A 77 -1.70 -9.20 4.91
N GLU A 78 -2.32 -10.21 4.30
CA GLU A 78 -3.45 -10.03 3.38
C GLU A 78 -4.64 -9.42 4.12
N GLU A 79 -4.87 -9.82 5.38
CA GLU A 79 -5.92 -9.25 6.23
C GLU A 79 -5.76 -7.73 6.45
N ALA A 80 -4.52 -7.24 6.57
CA ALA A 80 -4.25 -5.82 6.66
C ALA A 80 -4.55 -5.07 5.35
N ILE A 81 -4.28 -5.72 4.21
CA ILE A 81 -4.58 -5.17 2.88
C ILE A 81 -6.09 -5.11 2.69
N ASP A 82 -6.79 -6.20 3.00
CA ASP A 82 -8.25 -6.27 2.89
C ASP A 82 -8.93 -5.19 3.72
N ALA A 83 -8.53 -5.01 4.98
CA ALA A 83 -9.08 -3.96 5.84
C ALA A 83 -8.87 -2.55 5.22
N ILE A 84 -7.72 -2.30 4.59
CA ILE A 84 -7.43 -1.02 3.91
C ILE A 84 -8.31 -0.84 2.68
N LEU A 85 -8.51 -1.90 1.88
CA LEU A 85 -9.36 -1.85 0.68
C LEU A 85 -10.84 -1.72 1.03
N ASP A 86 -11.32 -2.43 2.06
CA ASP A 86 -12.67 -2.26 2.63
C ASP A 86 -12.90 -0.81 3.01
N GLY A 87 -11.96 -0.21 3.75
CA GLY A 87 -12.03 1.20 4.11
C GLY A 87 -12.03 2.15 2.90
N LEU A 88 -11.33 1.78 1.82
CA LEU A 88 -11.32 2.56 0.59
C LEU A 88 -12.69 2.55 -0.11
N GLU A 89 -13.39 1.41 -0.07
CA GLU A 89 -14.76 1.26 -0.59
C GLU A 89 -15.76 2.08 0.24
N ASP A 90 -15.63 2.01 1.56
CA ASP A 90 -16.50 2.73 2.51
C ASP A 90 -16.19 4.24 2.59
N GLY A 91 -15.03 4.66 2.08
CA GLY A 91 -14.58 6.05 2.14
C GLY A 91 -13.99 6.47 3.50
N GLU A 92 -13.65 5.50 4.36
CA GLU A 92 -13.07 5.72 5.69
C GLU A 92 -11.79 4.89 5.87
N PRO A 93 -10.68 5.46 6.36
CA PRO A 93 -9.43 4.71 6.47
C PRO A 93 -9.51 3.62 7.54
N ALA A 94 -8.85 2.48 7.28
CA ALA A 94 -8.65 1.43 8.28
C ALA A 94 -7.83 1.94 9.48
N ALA A 95 -8.53 2.36 10.53
CA ALA A 95 -7.96 3.14 11.64
C ALA A 95 -6.84 2.39 12.39
N ASP A 96 -6.94 1.07 12.51
CA ASP A 96 -5.96 0.23 13.21
C ASP A 96 -4.57 0.26 12.53
N TYR A 97 -4.55 0.47 11.21
CA TYR A 97 -3.33 0.54 10.41
C TYR A 97 -2.90 1.97 10.11
N LEU A 98 -3.75 2.98 10.36
CA LEU A 98 -3.46 4.36 10.01
C LEU A 98 -2.32 4.93 10.88
N ILE A 99 -1.37 5.61 10.24
CA ILE A 99 -0.36 6.41 10.93
C ILE A 99 -0.99 7.73 11.35
N THR A 100 -1.23 7.90 12.65
CA THR A 100 -1.59 9.20 13.23
C THR A 100 -0.31 10.00 13.49
N ALA A 101 -0.29 11.25 13.02
CA ALA A 101 0.79 12.20 13.31
C ALA A 101 0.86 12.57 14.80
#